data_AF-A0A645EYL4-F1
#
_entry.id   AF-A0A645EYL4-F1
#
_cell.length_a   1.000
_cell.length_b   1.000
_cell.length_c   1.000
_cell.angle_alpha   90.00
_cell.angle_beta   90.00
_cell.angle_gamma   90.00
#
_symmetry.space_group_name_H-M   'P 1'
#
loop_
_entity.id
_entity.type
_entity.pdbx_description
1 polymer ?
#
loop_
_entity_poly.entity_id
_entity_poly.type
_entity_poly.pdbx_seq_one_letter_code
_entity_poly.pdbx_strand_id
1 'polypeptide(L)'
;MVNHFRTSKRFHLAITPEGTRTANHNWKKGFYYIAMKAEVPIILVAIDYPSKTITSNKVIIPSGDVDKDMREIKLYYQQFRGKHPENFATGL
;
A
#
# COMPACT_ATOMS: atom_id res chain seq x y z
N MET A 1 -0.19 5.92 16.22
CA MET A 1 0.47 5.04 15.23
C MET A 1 1.98 5.27 15.17
N VAL A 2 2.46 6.45 14.76
CA VAL A 2 3.91 6.78 14.69
C VAL A 2 4.67 6.42 15.97
N ASN A 3 4.10 6.68 17.15
CA ASN A 3 4.72 6.35 18.42
C ASN A 3 5.04 4.84 18.56
N HIS A 4 4.17 3.95 18.08
CA HIS A 4 4.42 2.50 18.14
C HIS A 4 5.65 2.09 17.33
N PHE A 5 5.89 2.73 16.18
CA PHE A 5 7.11 2.49 15.41
C PHE A 5 8.37 2.91 16.16
N ARG A 6 8.30 3.91 17.04
CA ARG A 6 9.46 4.42 17.80
C ARG A 6 9.72 3.67 19.10
N THR A 7 8.66 3.22 19.79
CA THR A 7 8.77 2.68 21.15
C THR A 7 8.71 1.16 21.23
N SER A 8 8.15 0.50 20.22
CA SER A 8 7.98 -0.95 20.25
C SER A 8 9.23 -1.66 19.70
N LYS A 9 9.72 -2.68 20.43
CA LYS A 9 10.86 -3.51 19.98
C LYS A 9 10.62 -4.16 18.61
N ARG A 10 9.37 -4.49 18.29
CA ARG A 10 8.95 -5.03 17.00
C ARG A 10 7.52 -4.62 16.70
N PHE A 11 7.28 -3.96 15.57
CA PHE A 11 5.96 -3.52 15.15
C PHE A 11 5.83 -3.61 13.63
N HIS A 12 4.73 -4.19 13.15
CA HIS A 12 4.39 -4.27 11.73
C HIS A 12 2.97 -3.76 11.56
N LEU A 13 2.73 -3.00 10.49
CA LEU A 13 1.44 -2.42 10.18
C LEU A 13 1.10 -2.72 8.72
N ALA A 14 -0.02 -3.41 8.50
CA ALA A 14 -0.57 -3.65 7.16
C ALA A 14 -1.82 -2.79 6.97
N ILE A 15 -1.88 -2.04 5.87
CA ILE A 15 -3.01 -1.17 5.54
C ILE A 15 -3.36 -1.40 4.06
N THR A 16 -4.63 -1.65 3.79
CA THR A 16 -5.17 -1.59 2.43
C THR A 16 -5.57 -0.14 2.11
N PRO A 17 -4.99 0.48 1.07
CA PRO A 17 -5.16 1.91 0.82
C PRO A 17 -6.57 2.29 0.33
N GLU A 18 -7.31 1.37 -0.29
CA GLU A 18 -8.69 1.61 -0.73
C GLU A 18 -9.66 1.87 0.43
N GLY A 19 -9.45 1.19 1.56
CA GLY A 19 -10.25 1.32 2.78
C GLY A 19 -11.71 0.83 2.66
N THR A 20 -12.10 0.28 1.52
CA THR A 20 -13.46 -0.19 1.20
C THR A 20 -13.42 -1.63 0.71
N ARG A 21 -14.57 -2.33 0.76
CA ARG A 21 -14.74 -3.66 0.15
C ARG A 21 -15.23 -3.60 -1.30
N THR A 22 -15.64 -2.42 -1.76
CA THR A 22 -16.02 -2.09 -3.14
C THR A 22 -14.91 -1.28 -3.79
N ALA A 23 -14.85 -1.31 -5.13
CA ALA A 23 -13.87 -0.55 -5.90
C ALA A 23 -13.89 0.95 -5.53
N ASN A 24 -12.72 1.50 -5.22
CA ASN A 24 -12.55 2.91 -4.91
C ASN A 24 -11.23 3.44 -5.48
N HIS A 25 -11.32 4.29 -6.50
CA HIS A 25 -10.16 4.94 -7.14
C HIS A 25 -9.44 5.95 -6.21
N ASN A 26 -10.13 6.46 -5.19
CA ASN A 26 -9.63 7.46 -4.24
C ASN A 26 -9.04 6.80 -3.00
N TRP A 27 -7.80 6.35 -3.15
CA TRP A 27 -7.04 5.67 -2.10
C TRP A 27 -6.69 6.63 -0.95
N LYS A 28 -6.87 6.16 0.28
CA LYS A 28 -6.53 6.90 1.50
C LYS A 28 -5.01 7.02 1.63
N LYS A 29 -4.53 8.22 1.94
CA LYS A 29 -3.09 8.55 2.07
C LYS A 29 -2.55 8.37 3.50
N GLY A 30 -3.36 7.87 4.44
CA GLY A 30 -2.98 7.77 5.86
C GLY A 30 -1.74 6.90 6.10
N PHE A 31 -1.62 5.77 5.42
CA PHE A 31 -0.45 4.89 5.51
C PHE A 31 0.84 5.61 5.09
N TYR A 32 0.76 6.43 4.05
CA TYR A 32 1.89 7.20 3.54
C TYR A 32 2.39 8.22 4.58
N TYR A 33 1.48 9.00 5.17
CA TYR A 33 1.85 9.97 6.20
C TYR A 33 2.36 9.31 7.49
N ILE A 34 1.85 8.12 7.83
CA ILE A 34 2.40 7.34 8.96
C ILE A 34 3.85 6.95 8.66
N ALA A 35 4.11 6.37 7.48
CA ALA A 35 5.45 5.93 7.08
C ALA A 35 6.43 7.09 7.02
N MET A 36 6.01 8.21 6.40
CA MET A 36 6.82 9.43 6.28
C MET A 36 7.18 10.01 7.67
N LYS A 37 6.21 10.15 8.59
CA LYS A 37 6.48 10.69 9.94
C LYS A 37 7.24 9.72 10.85
N ALA A 38 7.13 8.42 10.60
CA ALA A 38 7.85 7.39 11.32
C ALA A 38 9.23 7.10 10.72
N GLU A 39 9.56 7.68 9.56
CA GLU A 39 10.82 7.45 8.83
C GLU A 39 11.05 5.97 8.50
N VAL A 40 9.98 5.27 8.12
CA VAL A 40 10.02 3.83 7.78
C VAL A 40 9.65 3.58 6.33
N PRO A 41 10.18 2.52 5.70
CA PRO A 41 9.80 2.11 4.35
C PRO A 41 8.35 1.59 4.29
N ILE A 42 7.74 1.72 3.11
CA ILE A 42 6.47 1.08 2.76
C ILE A 42 6.80 -0.14 1.89
N ILE A 43 6.46 -1.33 2.35
CA ILE A 43 6.63 -2.57 1.59
C ILE A 43 5.31 -2.86 0.86
N LEU A 44 5.36 -3.01 -0.47
CA LEU A 44 4.18 -3.31 -1.26
C LEU A 44 3.99 -4.82 -1.33
N VAL A 45 2.88 -5.28 -0.76
CA VAL A 45 2.49 -6.70 -0.76
C VAL A 45 1.25 -6.87 -1.62
N ALA A 46 1.28 -7.83 -2.53
CA ALA A 46 0.16 -8.21 -3.38
C ALA A 46 -0.14 -9.71 -3.24
N ILE A 47 -1.43 -10.04 -3.29
CA ILE A 47 -1.92 -11.43 -3.36
C ILE A 47 -2.47 -11.61 -4.77
N ASP A 48 -1.80 -12.43 -5.58
CA ASP A 48 -2.24 -12.69 -6.95
C ASP A 48 -3.03 -13.99 -7.00
N TYR A 49 -4.33 -13.87 -7.29
CA TYR A 49 -5.25 -15.00 -7.23
C TYR A 49 -5.09 -16.00 -8.38
N PRO A 50 -4.75 -15.59 -9.62
CA PRO A 50 -4.42 -16.51 -10.71
C PRO A 50 -3.23 -17.41 -10.40
N SER A 51 -2.11 -16.85 -9.94
CA SER A 51 -0.88 -17.60 -9.67
C SER A 51 -0.84 -18.27 -8.30
N LYS A 52 -1.75 -17.89 -7.38
CA LYS A 52 -1.74 -18.31 -5.96
C LYS A 52 -0.48 -17.90 -5.21
N THR A 53 0.13 -16.78 -5.58
CA THR A 53 1.35 -16.27 -4.94
C THR A 53 1.11 -15.01 -4.12
N ILE A 54 1.93 -14.84 -3.08
CA ILE A 54 2.11 -13.56 -2.38
C ILE A 54 3.42 -12.95 -2.87
N THR A 55 3.36 -11.72 -3.37
CA THR A 55 4.52 -10.98 -3.90
C THR A 55 4.81 -9.78 -3.03
N SER A 56 6.08 -9.62 -2.64
CA SER A 56 6.58 -8.51 -1.83
C SER A 56 7.99 -8.12 -2.29
N ASN A 57 8.10 -7.60 -3.51
CA ASN A 57 9.39 -7.32 -4.17
C ASN A 57 9.66 -5.82 -4.39
N LYS A 58 8.75 -4.93 -3.94
CA LYS A 58 8.86 -3.49 -4.11
C LYS A 58 8.76 -2.77 -2.77
N VAL A 59 9.69 -1.84 -2.56
CA VAL A 59 9.73 -0.96 -1.39
C VAL A 59 9.69 0.49 -1.87
N ILE A 60 8.91 1.31 -1.18
CA ILE A 60 8.82 2.76 -1.38
C ILE A 60 9.35 3.45 -0.12
N ILE A 61 10.33 4.33 -0.31
CA ILE A 61 10.73 5.30 0.71
C ILE A 61 9.93 6.57 0.44
N PRO A 62 9.08 7.04 1.36
CA PRO A 62 8.29 8.26 1.14
C PRO A 62 9.19 9.44 0.77
N SER A 63 9.05 9.94 -0.45
CA SER A 63 9.86 11.05 -0.98
C SER A 63 9.40 12.43 -0.50
N GLY A 64 8.17 12.51 0.02
CA GLY A 64 7.47 13.76 0.33
C GLY A 64 6.57 14.23 -0.81
N ASP A 65 6.82 13.80 -2.06
CA ASP A 65 5.90 13.97 -3.18
C ASP A 65 4.86 12.84 -3.17
N VAL A 66 3.78 13.09 -2.43
CA VAL A 66 2.73 12.10 -2.21
C VAL A 66 2.08 11.65 -3.53
N ASP A 67 1.89 12.56 -4.49
CA ASP A 67 1.17 12.23 -5.71
C ASP A 67 2.04 11.39 -6.66
N LYS A 68 3.34 11.69 -6.76
CA LYS A 68 4.31 10.85 -7.46
C LYS A 68 4.38 9.45 -6.86
N ASP A 69 4.57 9.35 -5.54
CA ASP A 69 4.74 8.06 -4.88
C ASP A 69 3.44 7.24 -4.94
N MET A 70 2.27 7.88 -4.75
CA MET A 70 0.98 7.20 -4.88
C MET A 70 0.73 6.71 -6.31
N ARG A 71 1.18 7.46 -7.34
CA ARG A 71 1.12 7.00 -8.73
C ARG A 71 1.98 5.76 -8.94
N GLU A 72 3.20 5.73 -8.41
CA GLU A 72 4.09 4.56 -8.48
C GLU A 72 3.46 3.34 -7.79
N ILE A 73 2.91 3.53 -6.57
CA ILE A 73 2.22 2.47 -5.83
C ILE A 73 1.03 1.92 -6.63
N LYS A 74 0.20 2.80 -7.20
CA LYS A 74 -0.96 2.40 -8.01
C LYS A 74 -0.54 1.65 -9.29
N LEU A 75 0.51 2.10 -9.98
CA LEU A 75 1.05 1.42 -11.16
C LEU A 75 1.55 0.01 -10.80
N TYR A 76 2.26 -0.13 -9.68
CA TYR A 76 2.72 -1.43 -9.20
C TYR A 76 1.57 -2.43 -9.03
N TYR A 77 0.42 -2.00 -8.52
CA TYR A 77 -0.70 -2.90 -8.27
C TYR A 77 -1.48 -3.31 -9.53
N GLN A 78 -1.35 -2.61 -10.68
CA GLN A 78 -2.08 -2.95 -11.91
C GLN A 78 -1.71 -4.33 -12.49
N GLN A 79 -0.54 -4.86 -12.15
CA GLN A 79 -0.06 -6.15 -12.66
C GLN A 79 -0.67 -7.36 -11.95
N PHE A 80 -1.37 -7.17 -10.83
CA PHE A 80 -1.93 -8.25 -10.02
C PHE A 80 -3.45 -8.33 -10.18
N ARG A 81 -4.00 -9.53 -10.01
CA ARG A 81 -5.45 -9.76 -10.07
C ARG A 81 -5.96 -10.42 -8.80
N GLY A 82 -6.84 -9.72 -8.09
CA GLY A 82 -7.53 -10.26 -6.92
C GLY A 82 -8.58 -11.32 -7.28
N LYS A 83 -9.12 -12.00 -6.25
CA LYS A 83 -10.24 -12.95 -6.41
C LYS A 83 -11.50 -12.30 -7.00
N HIS A 84 -11.74 -11.04 -6.61
CA HIS A 84 -12.85 -10.20 -7.05
C HIS A 84 -12.28 -8.95 -7.75
N PRO A 85 -11.82 -9.08 -9.02
CA PRO A 85 -11.20 -7.97 -9.73
C PRO A 85 -12.12 -6.75 -9.89
N GLU A 86 -13.44 -6.97 -9.91
CA GLU A 86 -14.48 -5.92 -9.97
C GLU A 86 -14.49 -5.00 -8.74
N ASN A 87 -13.91 -5.44 -7.62
CA ASN A 87 -13.84 -4.69 -6.37
C ASN A 87 -12.51 -3.94 -6.18
N PHE A 88 -11.64 -3.93 -7.20
CA PHE A 88 -10.32 -3.30 -7.13
C PHE A 88 -10.18 -2.20 -8.18
N ALA A 89 -9.73 -1.02 -7.77
CA ALA A 89 -9.66 0.14 -8.65
C ALA A 89 -8.48 1.06 -8.31
N THR A 90 -7.54 1.23 -9.25
CA THR A 90 -6.42 2.17 -9.08
C THR A 90 -6.77 3.58 -9.54
N GLY A 91 -7.63 3.74 -10.56
CA GLY A 91 -8.01 5.05 -11.10
C GLY A 91 -6.88 5.76 -11.83
N LEU A 92 -5.92 5.00 -12.33
CA LEU A 92 -4.95 5.40 -13.33
C LEU A 92 -5.48 5.08 -14.72
#